data_AF-A0A5R8NCI1-F1
#
_entry.id   AF-A0A5R8NCI1-F1
#
_cell.length_a   1.000
_cell.length_b   1.000
_cell.length_c   1.000
_cell.angle_alpha   90.00
_cell.angle_beta   90.00
_cell.angle_gamma   90.00
#
_symmetry.space_group_name_H-M   'P 1'
#
loop_
_entity.id
_entity.type
_entity.pdbx_description
1 polymer ?
#
loop_
_entity_poly.entity_id
_entity_poly.type
_entity_poly.pdbx_seq_one_letter_code
_entity_poly.pdbx_strand_id
1 'polypeptide(L)'
;MTSFNAAMRDRAEDKLPHVAVPTLVVGGELDGLVPQDWPRRPTRGKPLARLVVMPMKPHMIPFRAPEALASDITKFAAVAQLRRLLRRGHRKAPGAPTNPAGTGISPCSAIFPAVTWTTT
;
A
#
# COMPACT_ATOMS: atom_id res chain seq x y z
N MET A 1 7.69 34.88 6.70
CA MET A 1 6.42 34.10 6.73
C MET A 1 5.98 33.55 5.37
N THR A 2 6.67 33.82 4.25
CA THR A 2 6.23 33.41 2.91
C THR A 2 6.24 31.89 2.68
N SER A 3 7.20 31.16 3.25
CA SER A 3 7.34 29.70 3.07
C SER A 3 6.21 28.89 3.72
N PHE A 4 5.77 29.26 4.92
CA PHE A 4 4.65 28.59 5.60
C PHE A 4 3.34 28.74 4.81
N ASN A 5 3.04 29.94 4.33
CA ASN A 5 1.86 30.18 3.49
C ASN A 5 1.93 29.45 2.14
N ALA A 6 3.14 29.26 1.58
CA ALA A 6 3.32 28.45 0.39
C ALA A 6 3.05 26.97 0.68
N ALA A 7 3.57 26.44 1.79
CA ALA A 7 3.34 25.06 2.20
C ALA A 7 1.86 24.77 2.47
N MET A 8 1.12 25.70 3.10
CA MET A 8 -0.32 25.53 3.35
C MET A 8 -1.17 25.54 2.07
N ARG A 9 -0.67 26.12 0.97
CA ARG A 9 -1.33 26.11 -0.35
C ARG A 9 -0.92 24.92 -1.21
N ASP A 10 0.11 24.18 -0.80
CA ASP A 10 0.65 23.05 -1.53
C ASP A 10 -0.13 21.77 -1.20
N ARG A 11 -1.13 21.47 -2.03
CA ARG A 11 -2.06 20.37 -1.80
C ARG A 11 -1.42 19.03 -2.13
N ALA A 12 -1.36 18.15 -1.13
CA ALA A 12 -0.87 16.78 -1.33
C ALA A 12 -1.74 16.01 -2.34
N GLU A 13 -3.04 16.31 -2.40
CA GLU A 13 -4.00 15.65 -3.29
C GLU A 13 -3.70 15.84 -4.78
N ASP A 14 -3.03 16.93 -5.14
CA ASP A 14 -2.64 17.20 -6.52
C ASP A 14 -1.41 16.37 -6.92
N LYS A 15 -0.62 15.92 -5.93
CA LYS A 15 0.64 15.20 -6.14
C LYS A 15 0.51 13.70 -5.98
N LEU A 16 -0.31 13.26 -5.02
CA LEU A 16 -0.51 11.84 -4.70
C LEU A 16 -0.94 11.00 -5.91
N PRO A 17 -1.75 11.48 -6.87
CA PRO A 17 -2.04 10.75 -8.11
C PRO A 17 -0.79 10.34 -8.90
N HIS A 18 0.28 11.12 -8.86
CA HIS A 18 1.54 10.83 -9.57
C HIS A 18 2.44 9.81 -8.85
N VAL A 19 2.15 9.45 -7.60
CA VAL A 19 2.88 8.41 -6.87
C VAL A 19 2.48 7.03 -7.41
N ALA A 20 3.41 6.39 -8.14
CA ALA A 20 3.21 5.10 -8.81
C ALA A 20 3.64 3.88 -7.96
N VAL A 21 4.20 4.10 -6.77
CA VAL A 21 4.58 3.04 -5.85
C VAL A 21 3.38 2.58 -5.00
N PRO A 22 3.38 1.34 -4.48
CA PRO A 22 2.38 0.92 -3.50
C PRO A 22 2.28 1.93 -2.35
N THR A 23 1.06 2.33 -2.02
CA THR A 23 0.81 3.36 -1.00
C THR A 23 -0.13 2.85 0.09
N LEU A 24 0.24 3.05 1.36
CA LEU A 24 -0.62 2.84 2.51
C LEU A 24 -1.01 4.20 3.09
N VAL A 25 -2.31 4.43 3.25
CA VAL A 25 -2.86 5.60 3.94
C VAL A 25 -3.50 5.11 5.23
N VAL A 26 -3.14 5.72 6.36
CA VAL A 26 -3.68 5.39 7.67
C VAL A 26 -4.30 6.63 8.28
N GLY A 27 -5.53 6.53 8.75
CA GLY A 27 -6.26 7.61 9.41
C GLY A 27 -6.95 7.11 10.67
N GLY A 28 -7.26 8.00 11.61
CA GLY A 28 -7.98 7.67 12.84
C GLY A 28 -9.46 7.99 12.69
N GLU A 29 -10.34 7.12 13.17
CA GLU A 29 -11.80 7.37 13.12
C GLU A 29 -12.21 8.65 13.88
N LEU A 30 -11.48 8.98 14.95
CA LEU A 30 -11.71 10.17 15.78
C LEU A 30 -10.77 11.33 15.39
N ASP A 31 -10.18 11.29 14.20
CA ASP A 31 -9.34 12.37 13.69
C ASP A 31 -10.20 13.61 13.37
N GLY A 32 -10.00 14.68 14.15
CA GLY A 32 -10.63 15.98 13.95
C GLY A 32 -9.75 17.01 13.23
N LEU A 33 -8.51 16.65 12.88
CA LEU A 33 -7.58 17.50 12.14
C LEU A 33 -7.72 17.31 10.63
N VAL A 34 -7.96 16.07 10.20
CA VAL A 34 -8.15 15.71 8.79
C VAL A 34 -9.58 15.19 8.58
N PRO A 35 -10.37 15.75 7.65
CA PRO A 35 -11.71 15.24 7.34
C PRO A 35 -11.72 13.76 6.98
N GLN A 36 -12.68 12.99 7.49
CA GLN A 36 -12.73 11.51 7.35
C GLN A 36 -12.90 11.02 5.90
N ASP A 37 -13.39 11.87 4.99
CA ASP A 37 -13.47 11.56 3.56
C ASP A 37 -12.13 11.73 2.86
N TRP A 38 -11.23 12.54 3.42
CA TRP A 38 -9.95 12.86 2.83
C TRP A 38 -9.05 11.63 2.62
N PRO A 39 -8.87 10.70 3.58
CA PRO A 39 -8.03 9.51 3.40
C PRO A 39 -8.46 8.60 2.23
N ARG A 40 -9.72 8.67 1.79
CA ARG A 40 -10.24 7.92 0.63
C ARG A 40 -9.79 8.52 -0.69
N ARG A 41 -9.60 9.85 -0.77
CA ARG A 41 -9.23 10.56 -2.00
C ARG A 41 -7.91 10.08 -2.61
N PRO A 42 -6.79 9.99 -1.86
CA PRO A 42 -5.51 9.57 -2.44
C PRO A 42 -5.45 8.07 -2.77
N THR A 43 -6.38 7.26 -2.28
CA THR A 43 -6.44 5.82 -2.59
C THR A 43 -7.36 5.51 -3.78
N ARG A 44 -8.23 6.43 -4.17
CA ARG A 44 -9.18 6.27 -5.28
C ARG A 44 -8.45 6.04 -6.60
N GLY A 45 -8.85 5.00 -7.33
CA GLY A 45 -8.32 4.68 -8.66
C GLY A 45 -6.89 4.13 -8.68
N LYS A 46 -6.28 3.86 -7.51
CA LYS A 46 -4.94 3.28 -7.42
C LYS A 46 -5.01 1.78 -7.07
N PRO A 47 -4.66 0.87 -7.99
CA PRO A 47 -4.74 -0.58 -7.77
C PRO A 47 -3.90 -1.07 -6.58
N LEU A 48 -2.85 -0.31 -6.24
CA LEU A 48 -1.87 -0.65 -5.21
C LEU A 48 -1.97 0.25 -3.97
N ALA A 49 -3.02 1.07 -3.86
CA ALA A 49 -3.29 1.83 -2.66
C ALA A 49 -4.13 1.02 -1.66
N ARG A 50 -3.91 1.29 -0.38
CA ARG A 50 -4.69 0.74 0.74
C ARG A 50 -4.99 1.85 1.73
N LEU A 51 -6.22 1.87 2.23
CA LEU A 51 -6.66 2.74 3.31
C LEU A 51 -6.95 1.89 4.55
N VAL A 52 -6.43 2.31 5.70
CA VAL A 52 -6.79 1.78 7.01
C VAL A 52 -7.34 2.92 7.86
N VAL A 53 -8.59 2.81 8.30
CA VAL A 53 -9.18 3.69 9.31
C VAL A 53 -9.13 2.97 10.64
N MET A 54 -8.35 3.49 11.58
CA MET A 54 -8.17 2.86 12.89
C MET A 54 -9.32 3.23 13.83
N PRO A 55 -10.06 2.24 14.36
CA PRO A 55 -11.23 2.48 15.19
C PRO A 55 -10.84 3.15 16.50
N MET A 56 -11.64 4.11 16.95
CA MET A 56 -11.45 4.84 18.21
C MET A 56 -10.07 5.52 18.35
N LYS A 57 -9.36 5.80 17.25
CA LYS A 57 -8.05 6.46 17.28
C LYS A 57 -8.14 7.92 16.82
N PRO A 58 -7.46 8.86 17.49
CA PRO A 58 -7.36 10.26 17.06
C PRO A 58 -6.24 10.42 16.01
N HIS A 59 -6.00 11.65 15.58
CA HIS A 59 -4.99 12.00 14.58
C HIS A 59 -3.59 11.42 14.85
N MET A 60 -3.12 11.50 16.10
CA MET A 60 -1.76 11.10 16.48
C MET A 60 -1.63 9.58 16.70
N ILE A 61 -2.00 8.80 15.69
CA ILE A 61 -1.91 7.32 15.69
C ILE A 61 -0.53 6.81 16.09
N PRO A 62 0.60 7.36 15.60
CA PRO A 62 1.93 6.86 15.97
C PRO A 62 2.20 6.87 17.48
N PHE A 63 1.55 7.76 18.23
CA PHE A 63 1.68 7.84 19.70
C PHE A 63 0.59 7.05 20.43
N ARG A 64 -0.60 6.88 19.81
CA ARG A 64 -1.78 6.29 20.44
C ARG A 64 -1.97 4.81 20.16
N ALA A 65 -1.33 4.29 19.11
CA ALA A 65 -1.39 2.90 18.73
C ALA A 65 -0.13 2.48 17.94
N PRO A 66 1.08 2.67 18.50
CA PRO A 66 2.33 2.40 17.78
C PRO A 66 2.43 0.96 17.29
N GLU A 67 2.04 -0.02 18.09
CA GLU A 67 2.13 -1.45 17.75
C GLU A 67 1.15 -1.82 16.64
N ALA A 68 -0.09 -1.30 16.71
CA ALA A 68 -1.08 -1.53 15.66
C ALA A 68 -0.62 -0.91 14.34
N LEU A 69 -0.10 0.32 14.38
CA LEU A 69 0.41 1.00 13.19
C LEU A 69 1.61 0.26 12.60
N ALA A 70 2.56 -0.18 13.43
CA ALA A 70 3.71 -0.95 13.00
C ALA A 70 3.30 -2.28 12.36
N SER A 71 2.27 -2.95 12.90
CA SER A 71 1.70 -4.16 12.33
C SER A 71 1.17 -3.93 10.91
N ASP A 72 0.40 -2.87 10.70
CA ASP A 72 -0.18 -2.54 9.39
C ASP A 72 0.90 -2.15 8.37
N ILE A 73 1.90 -1.36 8.78
CA ILE A 73 3.06 -1.02 7.95
C ILE A 73 3.81 -2.28 7.52
N THR A 74 4.07 -3.19 8.45
CA THR A 74 4.85 -4.42 8.19
C THR A 74 4.10 -5.35 7.23
N LYS A 75 2.81 -5.57 7.47
CA LYS A 75 1.94 -6.35 6.57
C LYS A 75 1.91 -5.77 5.17
N PHE A 76 1.75 -4.46 5.07
CA PHE A 76 1.72 -3.76 3.79
C PHE A 76 3.06 -3.88 3.03
N ALA A 77 4.18 -3.66 3.73
CA ALA A 77 5.52 -3.76 3.16
C ALA A 77 5.81 -5.18 2.65
N ALA A 78 5.43 -6.21 3.41
CA ALA A 78 5.60 -7.61 2.99
C ALA A 78 4.86 -7.93 1.69
N VAL A 79 3.59 -7.50 1.57
CA VAL A 79 2.79 -7.68 0.34
C VAL A 79 3.40 -6.91 -0.84
N ALA A 80 3.83 -5.67 -0.62
CA ALA A 80 4.48 -4.86 -1.64
C ALA A 80 5.79 -5.50 -2.14
N GLN A 81 6.58 -6.05 -1.23
CA GLN A 81 7.83 -6.76 -1.52
C GLN A 81 7.58 -8.04 -2.31
N LEU A 82 6.63 -8.88 -1.88
CA LEU A 82 6.27 -10.12 -2.59
C LEU A 82 5.84 -9.83 -4.03
N ARG A 83 4.96 -8.84 -4.23
CA ARG A 83 4.53 -8.43 -5.58
C ARG A 83 5.69 -7.97 -6.45
N ARG A 84 6.69 -7.30 -5.87
CA ARG A 84 7.90 -6.89 -6.59
C ARG A 84 8.74 -8.10 -7.01
N LEU A 85 8.89 -9.10 -6.14
CA LEU A 85 9.62 -10.34 -6.43
C LEU A 85 8.93 -11.17 -7.51
N LEU A 86 7.60 -11.34 -7.41
CA LEU A 86 6.82 -12.06 -8.42
C LEU A 86 6.92 -11.40 -9.82
N ARG A 87 6.83 -10.07 -9.90
CA ARG A 87 7.04 -9.33 -11.17
C ARG A 87 8.45 -9.46 -11.74
N ARG A 88 9.46 -9.74 -10.91
CA ARG A 88 10.84 -10.01 -11.36
C ARG A 88 10.97 -11.43 -11.88
N GLY A 89 10.42 -12.42 -11.18
CA GLY A 89 10.44 -13.82 -11.61
C GLY A 89 9.63 -14.09 -12.89
N HIS A 90 8.54 -13.34 -13.12
CA HIS A 90 7.73 -13.44 -14.34
C HIS A 90 8.34 -12.74 -15.56
N ARG A 91 9.36 -11.90 -15.40
CA ARG A 91 10.15 -11.44 -16.55
C ARG A 91 11.06 -12.58 -16.97
N LYS A 92 10.67 -13.32 -18.02
CA LYS A 92 11.54 -14.26 -18.72
C LYS A 92 12.89 -13.55 -18.99
N ALA A 93 14.00 -14.14 -18.55
CA ALA A 93 15.33 -13.62 -18.86
C ALA A 93 15.43 -13.46 -20.39
N PRO A 94 15.87 -12.30 -20.91
CA PRO A 94 16.15 -12.18 -22.33
C PRO A 94 17.26 -13.19 -22.66
N GLY A 95 16.93 -14.24 -23.42
CA GLY A 95 17.92 -15.21 -23.92
C GLY A 95 17.93 -16.62 -23.31
N ALA A 96 16.90 -17.06 -22.56
CA ALA A 96 16.84 -18.48 -22.18
C ALA A 96 16.58 -19.36 -23.42
N PRO A 97 17.47 -20.31 -23.78
CA PRO A 97 17.27 -21.19 -24.94
C PRO A 97 16.03 -22.05 -24.71
N THR A 98 15.11 -22.05 -25.68
CA THR A 98 13.96 -22.95 -25.68
C THR A 98 14.47 -24.36 -26.00
N ASN A 99 14.63 -25.21 -24.99
CA ASN A 99 14.87 -26.63 -25.22
C ASN A 99 13.53 -27.32 -25.57
N PRO A 100 13.39 -28.02 -26.71
CA PRO A 100 12.19 -28.72 -27.07
C PRO A 100 12.25 -30.18 -26.57
N ALA A 101 11.97 -30.43 -25.29
CA ALA A 101 11.55 -31.75 -24.80
C ALA A 101 11.26 -31.74 -23.29
N GLY A 102 10.14 -32.35 -22.89
CA GLY A 102 10.05 -33.11 -21.64
C GLY A 102 9.54 -32.39 -20.40
N THR A 103 8.26 -32.63 -20.11
CA THR A 103 7.70 -32.98 -18.78
C THR A 103 8.32 -32.31 -17.54
N GLY A 104 7.66 -31.29 -17.00
CA GLY A 104 8.00 -30.71 -15.70
C GLY A 104 6.76 -30.24 -14.96
N ILE A 105 6.36 -31.00 -13.95
CA ILE A 105 5.33 -30.64 -12.97
C ILE A 105 5.73 -29.31 -12.31
N SER A 106 4.86 -28.30 -12.33
CA SER A 106 5.09 -27.02 -11.67
C SER A 106 4.75 -27.12 -10.18
N PRO A 107 5.71 -26.90 -9.24
CA PRO A 107 5.41 -26.91 -7.81
C PRO A 107 5.18 -25.47 -7.35
N CYS A 108 3.95 -25.00 -7.49
CA CYS A 108 3.50 -23.78 -6.81
C CYS A 108 2.02 -23.90 -6.47
N SER A 109 1.73 -24.81 -5.54
CA SER A 109 0.46 -24.88 -4.83
C SER A 109 0.81 -25.13 -3.37
N ALA A 110 0.26 -24.32 -2.47
CA ALA A 110 0.75 -24.05 -1.11
C ALA A 110 1.96 -23.09 -1.12
N ILE A 111 1.93 -21.92 -0.49
CA ILE A 111 1.65 -21.67 0.92
C ILE A 111 1.03 -20.25 1.09
N PHE A 112 0.14 -20.12 2.09
CA PHE A 112 -0.31 -18.90 2.82
C PHE A 112 -1.79 -18.50 2.68
N PRO A 113 -2.45 -18.18 3.83
CA PRO A 113 -3.89 -17.99 3.91
C PRO A 113 -4.32 -16.66 3.29
N ALA A 114 -5.53 -16.65 2.74
CA ALA A 114 -6.18 -15.46 2.20
C ALA A 114 -6.42 -14.43 3.31
N VAL A 115 -5.64 -13.35 3.33
CA VAL A 115 -5.99 -12.15 4.11
C VAL A 115 -6.97 -11.33 3.27
N THR A 116 -8.26 -11.48 3.56
CA THR A 116 -9.32 -10.69 2.95
C THR A 116 -9.34 -9.30 3.55
N TRP A 117 -9.10 -8.29 2.72
CA TRP A 117 -9.41 -6.91 3.05
C TRP A 117 -10.78 -6.60 2.46
N THR A 118 -11.76 -6.31 3.32
CA THR A 118 -13.08 -5.86 2.89
C THR A 118 -12.93 -4.48 2.28
N THR A 119 -13.45 -4.30 1.07
CA THR A 119 -13.51 -2.99 0.42
C THR A 119 -14.87 -2.38 0.79
N THR A 120 -14.86 -1.22 1.45
CA THR A 120 -16.06 -0.38 1.65
C THR A 120 -15.89 0.95 0.94
#